data_AF-A0AAN8F4N4-F1
#
_entry.id   AF-A0AAN8F4N4-F1
#
_cell.length_a   1.000
_cell.length_b   1.000
_cell.length_c   1.000
_cell.angle_alpha   90.00
_cell.angle_beta   90.00
_cell.angle_gamma   90.00
#
_symmetry.space_group_name_H-M   'P 1'
#
loop_
_entity.id
_entity.type
_entity.pdbx_description
1 polymer ?
#
loop_
_entity_poly.entity_id
_entity_poly.type
_entity_poly.pdbx_seq_one_letter_code
_entity_poly.pdbx_strand_id
1 'polypeptide(L)'
;MAIGLLSPSELRRALSTAADDPHCKKDVVDLGRLLAAFYLDYPLFVPHPGTAYPSLFLWSQLNEENCLRGSSPLSREELGKQLPAEYGPRAPAVLLTYCGLVLEAILYCDHFSDIRSSLLLRILADKQYGLSLCGVFYEDLWTTQLAKQLERFVEEQTSPEHSAAFCNRYVQSVLEVDIFNNDNYLLRLQSFAISQMEVFFAQLQLRVQDTAILPRPPVYCAPNIKGDSLELKTYNKIHLYLQILLISLQKTKRMGIEINRIHSALSEENSSVSRF
;
A
#
# COMPACT_ATOMS: atom_id res chain seq x y z
N MET A 1 -26.41 4.41 -32.49
CA MET A 1 -24.96 4.13 -32.54
C MET A 1 -24.74 2.90 -31.66
N ALA A 2 -24.20 1.81 -32.19
CA ALA A 2 -24.06 0.57 -31.42
C ALA A 2 -22.90 0.74 -30.43
N ILE A 3 -23.22 0.96 -29.16
CA ILE A 3 -22.27 0.76 -28.08
C ILE A 3 -21.92 -0.73 -28.18
N GLY A 4 -20.65 -1.08 -28.41
CA GLY A 4 -20.19 -2.46 -28.59
C GLY A 4 -20.31 -3.32 -27.32
N LEU A 5 -21.42 -3.19 -26.59
CA LEU A 5 -21.82 -4.01 -25.46
C LEU A 5 -22.12 -5.41 -25.98
N LEU A 6 -21.28 -6.35 -25.60
CA LEU A 6 -21.60 -7.76 -25.74
C LEU A 6 -22.74 -8.08 -24.77
N SER A 7 -23.74 -8.83 -25.22
CA SER A 7 -24.70 -9.46 -24.30
C SER A 7 -24.01 -10.55 -23.46
N PRO A 8 -24.57 -10.99 -22.32
CA PRO A 8 -23.97 -12.04 -21.49
C PRO A 8 -23.74 -13.38 -22.21
N SER A 9 -24.53 -13.69 -23.24
CA SER A 9 -24.34 -14.87 -24.11
C SER A 9 -23.20 -14.66 -25.11
N GLU A 10 -23.13 -13.48 -25.73
CA GLU A 10 -22.04 -13.11 -26.64
C GLU A 10 -20.69 -13.05 -25.93
N LEU A 11 -20.64 -12.50 -24.72
CA LEU A 11 -19.45 -12.49 -23.90
C LEU A 11 -18.97 -13.90 -23.56
N ARG A 12 -19.87 -14.81 -23.19
CA ARG A 12 -19.50 -16.21 -22.92
C ARG A 12 -18.92 -16.90 -24.15
N ARG A 13 -19.50 -16.65 -25.32
CA ARG A 13 -18.98 -17.16 -26.60
C ARG A 13 -17.60 -16.56 -26.88
N ALA A 14 -17.46 -15.25 -26.77
CA ALA A 14 -16.19 -14.54 -27.01
C ALA A 14 -15.09 -15.03 -26.07
N LEU A 15 -15.37 -15.23 -24.78
CA LEU A 15 -14.42 -15.81 -23.83
C LEU A 15 -14.02 -17.25 -24.19
N SER A 16 -14.91 -18.04 -24.80
CA SER A 16 -14.58 -19.41 -25.19
C SER A 16 -13.68 -19.48 -26.42
N THR A 17 -13.73 -18.46 -27.29
CA THR A 17 -12.96 -18.40 -28.53
C THR A 17 -11.78 -17.42 -28.49
N ALA A 18 -11.67 -16.59 -27.45
CA ALA A 18 -10.66 -15.54 -27.33
C ALA A 18 -9.21 -16.04 -27.28
N ALA A 19 -8.98 -17.31 -26.95
CA ALA A 19 -7.65 -17.93 -27.03
C ALA A 19 -7.19 -18.12 -28.49
N ASP A 20 -8.14 -18.39 -29.39
CA ASP A 20 -7.88 -18.75 -30.79
C ASP A 20 -8.16 -17.58 -31.77
N ASP A 21 -9.00 -16.61 -31.37
CA ASP A 21 -9.38 -15.45 -32.19
C ASP A 21 -8.98 -14.10 -31.55
N PRO A 22 -7.99 -13.39 -32.13
CA PRO A 22 -7.56 -12.07 -31.68
C PRO A 22 -8.67 -11.00 -31.70
N HIS A 23 -9.65 -11.11 -32.59
CA HIS A 23 -10.76 -10.15 -32.65
C HIS A 23 -11.68 -10.30 -31.44
N CYS A 24 -12.02 -11.54 -31.07
CA CYS A 24 -12.80 -11.82 -29.87
C CYS A 24 -12.09 -11.32 -28.61
N LYS A 25 -10.76 -11.46 -28.52
CA LYS A 25 -9.98 -10.92 -27.39
C LYS A 25 -10.07 -9.39 -27.33
N LYS A 26 -10.00 -8.70 -28.46
CA LYS A 26 -10.13 -7.24 -28.53
C LYS A 26 -11.48 -6.77 -28.02
N ASP A 27 -12.57 -7.41 -28.44
CA ASP A 27 -13.92 -7.04 -28.00
C ASP A 27 -14.11 -7.20 -26.48
N VAL A 28 -13.53 -8.25 -25.89
CA VAL A 28 -13.55 -8.48 -24.44
C VAL A 28 -12.75 -7.41 -23.70
N VAL A 29 -11.58 -7.02 -24.23
CA VAL A 29 -10.77 -5.92 -23.67
C VAL A 29 -11.51 -4.59 -23.74
N ASP A 30 -12.10 -4.27 -24.89
CA ASP A 30 -12.84 -3.04 -25.11
C ASP A 30 -14.05 -2.94 -24.17
N LEU A 31 -14.78 -4.05 -23.98
CA LEU A 31 -15.84 -4.13 -22.96
C LEU A 31 -15.28 -3.95 -21.54
N GLY A 32 -14.20 -4.64 -21.20
CA GLY A 32 -13.58 -4.56 -19.87
C GLY A 32 -13.13 -3.13 -19.52
N ARG A 33 -12.55 -2.41 -20.48
CA ARG A 33 -12.12 -1.01 -20.32
C ARG A 33 -13.30 -0.05 -20.24
N LEU A 34 -14.33 -0.24 -21.06
CA LEU A 34 -15.56 0.58 -20.98
C LEU A 34 -16.26 0.40 -19.62
N LEU A 35 -16.39 -0.84 -19.14
CA LEU A 35 -16.97 -1.10 -17.82
C LEU A 35 -16.09 -0.54 -16.69
N ALA A 36 -14.77 -0.64 -16.80
CA ALA A 36 -13.87 -0.01 -15.84
C ALA A 36 -14.04 1.52 -15.83
N ALA A 37 -14.04 2.19 -16.98
CA ALA A 37 -14.27 3.63 -17.08
C ALA A 37 -15.65 4.04 -16.55
N PHE A 38 -16.66 3.19 -16.72
CA PHE A 38 -17.96 3.36 -16.08
C PHE A 38 -17.80 3.28 -14.55
N TYR A 39 -17.25 2.23 -13.96
CA TYR A 39 -17.18 2.15 -12.50
C TYR A 39 -16.19 3.12 -11.84
N LEU A 40 -15.16 3.58 -12.55
CA LEU A 40 -14.16 4.55 -12.08
C LEU A 40 -14.58 6.03 -12.26
N ASP A 41 -15.79 6.27 -12.77
CA ASP A 41 -16.30 7.61 -13.10
C ASP A 41 -15.40 8.41 -14.08
N TYR A 42 -14.77 7.72 -15.03
CA TYR A 42 -14.01 8.36 -16.10
C TYR A 42 -14.91 8.90 -17.23
N PRO A 43 -14.43 9.83 -18.06
CA PRO A 43 -15.16 10.31 -19.23
C PRO A 43 -15.52 9.15 -20.17
N LEU A 44 -16.81 9.02 -20.52
CA LEU A 44 -17.30 7.94 -21.37
C LEU A 44 -17.46 8.42 -22.80
N PHE A 45 -16.96 7.64 -23.74
CA PHE A 45 -17.06 7.93 -25.17
C PHE A 45 -17.06 6.62 -25.95
N VAL A 46 -17.43 6.67 -27.23
CA VAL A 46 -17.23 5.60 -28.19
C VAL A 46 -16.08 6.00 -29.12
N PRO A 47 -15.03 5.16 -29.24
CA PRO A 47 -13.89 5.45 -30.11
C PRO A 47 -14.31 5.44 -31.58
N HIS A 48 -13.52 6.09 -32.43
CA HIS A 48 -13.79 6.12 -33.87
C HIS A 48 -13.79 4.69 -34.45
N PRO A 49 -14.63 4.37 -35.46
CA PRO A 49 -14.63 3.05 -36.09
C PRO A 49 -13.22 2.60 -36.50
N GLY A 50 -12.83 1.41 -36.07
CA GLY A 50 -11.49 0.85 -36.31
C GLY A 50 -10.44 1.17 -35.23
N THR A 51 -10.72 2.11 -34.33
CA THR A 51 -9.86 2.41 -33.17
C THR A 51 -10.32 1.65 -31.91
N ALA A 52 -9.40 1.37 -30.99
CA ALA A 52 -9.68 0.68 -29.73
C ALA A 52 -9.83 1.69 -28.58
N TYR A 53 -10.39 1.26 -27.46
CA TYR A 53 -10.35 2.08 -26.25
C TYR A 53 -8.90 2.25 -25.74
N PRO A 54 -8.54 3.43 -25.21
CA PRO A 54 -7.24 3.63 -24.60
C PRO A 54 -7.08 2.73 -23.36
N SER A 55 -5.85 2.45 -22.96
CA SER A 55 -5.61 1.78 -21.67
C SER A 55 -6.12 2.63 -20.51
N LEU A 56 -6.45 1.99 -19.39
CA LEU A 56 -6.93 2.71 -18.20
C LEU A 56 -5.92 3.75 -17.68
N PHE A 57 -4.62 3.53 -17.89
CA PHE A 57 -3.55 4.48 -17.56
C PHE A 57 -3.60 5.77 -18.37
N LEU A 58 -3.97 5.68 -19.65
CA LEU A 58 -4.17 6.84 -20.50
C LEU A 58 -5.53 7.47 -20.23
N TRP A 59 -6.53 6.63 -19.97
CA TRP A 59 -7.89 7.07 -19.70
C TRP A 59 -7.96 7.95 -18.43
N SER A 60 -7.20 7.62 -17.39
CA SER A 60 -7.15 8.41 -16.15
C SER A 60 -6.60 9.83 -16.33
N GLN A 61 -5.97 10.12 -17.47
CA GLN A 61 -5.43 11.43 -17.82
C GLN A 61 -6.39 12.24 -18.71
N LEU A 62 -7.50 11.63 -19.15
CA LEU A 62 -8.50 12.29 -19.99
C LEU A 62 -9.47 13.09 -19.13
N ASN A 63 -9.77 14.30 -19.59
CA ASN A 63 -10.87 15.11 -19.10
C ASN A 63 -11.99 15.11 -20.14
N GLU A 64 -13.22 15.48 -19.76
CA GLU A 64 -14.36 15.55 -20.69
C GLU A 64 -14.08 16.45 -21.91
N GLU A 65 -13.30 17.52 -21.72
CA GLU A 65 -12.88 18.45 -22.79
C GLU A 65 -11.77 17.88 -23.70
N ASN A 66 -11.03 16.87 -23.21
CA ASN A 66 -9.88 16.26 -23.89
C ASN A 66 -10.21 14.89 -24.49
N CYS A 67 -11.49 14.57 -24.68
CA CYS A 67 -11.89 13.34 -25.36
C CYS A 67 -11.18 13.22 -26.72
N LEU A 68 -10.80 11.99 -27.08
CA LEU A 68 -10.03 11.72 -28.29
C LEU A 68 -10.74 12.31 -29.52
N ARG A 69 -10.00 13.04 -30.37
CA ARG A 69 -10.56 13.69 -31.58
C ARG A 69 -11.33 12.66 -32.42
N GLY A 70 -12.62 12.93 -32.65
CA GLY A 70 -13.51 12.05 -33.43
C GLY A 70 -14.22 10.96 -32.63
N SER A 71 -14.05 10.93 -31.31
CA SER A 71 -14.88 10.13 -30.39
C SER A 71 -16.24 10.79 -30.17
N SER A 72 -17.27 9.97 -29.95
CA SER A 72 -18.62 10.45 -29.61
C SER A 72 -18.84 10.29 -28.11
N PRO A 73 -19.23 11.35 -27.37
CA PRO A 73 -19.47 11.25 -25.94
C PRO A 73 -20.63 10.29 -25.66
N LEU A 74 -20.55 9.56 -24.54
CA LEU A 74 -21.55 8.57 -24.14
C LEU A 74 -22.17 8.99 -22.80
N SER A 75 -23.49 9.04 -22.75
CA SER A 75 -24.19 9.32 -21.49
C SER A 75 -24.09 8.13 -20.54
N ARG A 76 -23.59 8.40 -19.34
CA ARG A 76 -23.49 7.44 -18.23
C ARG A 76 -24.84 6.88 -17.82
N GLU A 77 -25.87 7.72 -17.80
CA GLU A 77 -27.23 7.30 -17.46
C GLU A 77 -27.83 6.36 -18.51
N GLU A 78 -27.57 6.63 -19.79
CA GLU A 78 -28.03 5.77 -20.88
C GLU A 78 -27.28 4.44 -20.87
N LEU A 79 -25.97 4.47 -20.68
CA LEU A 79 -25.17 3.25 -20.53
C LEU A 79 -25.65 2.42 -19.34
N GLY A 80 -25.85 3.05 -18.18
CA GLY A 80 -26.35 2.39 -16.97
C GLY A 80 -27.68 1.67 -17.16
N LYS A 81 -28.60 2.22 -17.98
CA LYS A 81 -29.88 1.57 -18.32
C LYS A 81 -29.73 0.37 -19.25
N GLN A 82 -28.66 0.32 -20.04
CA GLN A 82 -28.41 -0.75 -21.01
C GLN A 82 -27.54 -1.88 -20.43
N LEU A 83 -26.85 -1.64 -19.32
CA LEU A 83 -25.96 -2.62 -18.72
C LEU A 83 -26.76 -3.82 -18.13
N PRO A 84 -26.40 -5.06 -18.52
CA PRO A 84 -26.92 -6.26 -17.87
C PRO A 84 -26.58 -6.30 -16.38
N ALA A 85 -27.45 -6.89 -15.57
CA ALA A 85 -27.25 -7.01 -14.11
C ALA A 85 -25.99 -7.80 -13.74
N GLU A 86 -25.54 -8.69 -14.63
CA GLU A 86 -24.33 -9.50 -14.47
C GLU A 86 -23.04 -8.67 -14.57
N TYR A 87 -23.07 -7.49 -15.20
CA TYR A 87 -21.89 -6.64 -15.43
C TYR A 87 -21.59 -5.74 -14.25
N GLY A 88 -21.59 -6.30 -13.04
CA GLY A 88 -21.29 -5.56 -11.82
C GLY A 88 -19.83 -5.11 -11.70
N PRO A 89 -19.47 -4.41 -10.60
CA PRO A 89 -18.14 -3.83 -10.37
C PRO A 89 -16.97 -4.83 -10.37
N ARG A 90 -17.23 -6.14 -10.34
CA ARG A 90 -16.21 -7.19 -10.41
C ARG A 90 -15.83 -7.54 -11.84
N ALA A 91 -16.73 -7.30 -12.80
CA ALA A 91 -16.56 -7.70 -14.19
C ALA A 91 -15.30 -7.10 -14.83
N PRO A 92 -14.96 -5.79 -14.66
CA PRO A 92 -13.78 -5.22 -15.31
C PRO A 92 -12.49 -5.93 -14.90
N ALA A 93 -12.27 -6.12 -13.60
CA ALA A 93 -11.08 -6.79 -13.09
C ALA A 93 -10.93 -8.22 -13.66
N VAL A 94 -12.03 -8.98 -13.73
CA VAL A 94 -12.03 -10.35 -14.27
C VAL A 94 -11.74 -10.36 -15.77
N LEU A 95 -12.41 -9.50 -16.55
CA LEU A 95 -12.24 -9.44 -18.02
C LEU A 95 -10.83 -9.00 -18.41
N LEU A 96 -10.31 -7.96 -17.75
CA LEU A 96 -8.96 -7.46 -17.99
C LEU A 96 -7.91 -8.52 -17.61
N THR A 97 -8.06 -9.17 -16.45
CA THR A 97 -7.16 -10.25 -16.00
C THR A 97 -7.19 -11.42 -16.97
N TYR A 98 -8.38 -11.86 -17.40
CA TYR A 98 -8.54 -12.94 -18.38
C TYR A 98 -7.79 -12.65 -19.69
N CYS A 99 -7.79 -11.39 -20.13
CA CYS A 99 -7.09 -10.99 -21.35
C CYS A 99 -5.57 -10.78 -21.16
N GLY A 100 -5.06 -10.92 -19.94
CA GLY A 100 -3.65 -10.69 -19.59
C GLY A 100 -3.31 -9.23 -19.29
N LEU A 101 -4.30 -8.35 -19.17
CA LEU A 101 -4.13 -6.92 -18.82
C LEU A 101 -4.11 -6.74 -17.30
N VAL A 102 -3.24 -7.49 -16.62
CA VAL A 102 -3.22 -7.58 -15.14
C VAL A 102 -2.90 -6.24 -14.48
N LEU A 103 -2.04 -5.41 -15.08
CA LEU A 103 -1.73 -4.08 -14.56
C LEU A 103 -2.94 -3.14 -14.58
N GLU A 104 -3.78 -3.20 -15.63
CA GLU A 104 -5.02 -2.41 -15.70
C GLU A 104 -6.05 -2.93 -14.69
N ALA A 105 -6.13 -4.25 -14.49
CA ALA A 105 -6.96 -4.84 -13.44
C ALA A 105 -6.52 -4.42 -12.03
N ILE A 106 -5.20 -4.36 -11.78
CA ILE A 106 -4.64 -3.86 -10.51
C ILE A 106 -5.01 -2.39 -10.30
N LEU A 107 -4.81 -1.53 -11.31
CA LEU A 107 -5.18 -0.11 -11.24
C LEU A 107 -6.66 0.07 -10.88
N TYR A 108 -7.52 -0.72 -11.51
CA TYR A 108 -8.96 -0.71 -11.24
C TYR A 108 -9.27 -1.12 -9.79
N CYS A 109 -8.68 -2.20 -9.29
CA CYS A 109 -8.90 -2.65 -7.91
C CYS A 109 -8.34 -1.71 -6.85
N ASP A 110 -7.17 -1.11 -7.12
CA ASP A 110 -6.53 -0.15 -6.21
C ASP A 110 -7.40 1.09 -6.00
N HIS A 111 -8.14 1.54 -7.03
CA HIS A 111 -9.07 2.68 -6.92
C HIS A 111 -10.15 2.45 -5.85
N PHE A 112 -10.68 1.24 -5.74
CA PHE A 112 -11.69 0.89 -4.73
C PHE A 112 -11.09 0.53 -3.37
N SER A 113 -9.77 0.63 -3.21
CA SER A 113 -9.06 0.25 -1.98
C SER A 113 -9.36 -1.19 -1.52
N ASP A 114 -9.69 -2.10 -2.46
CA ASP A 114 -9.88 -3.52 -2.15
C ASP A 114 -8.52 -4.20 -2.04
N ILE A 115 -7.94 -4.17 -0.84
CA ILE A 115 -6.63 -4.75 -0.54
C ILE A 115 -6.57 -6.23 -0.93
N ARG A 116 -7.66 -6.98 -0.73
CA ARG A 116 -7.68 -8.42 -0.99
C ARG A 116 -7.56 -8.69 -2.49
N SER A 117 -8.39 -8.06 -3.30
CA SER A 117 -8.32 -8.24 -4.76
C SER A 117 -7.02 -7.71 -5.34
N SER A 118 -6.56 -6.55 -4.85
CA SER A 118 -5.31 -5.92 -5.24
C SER A 118 -4.08 -6.78 -4.93
N LEU A 119 -4.10 -7.49 -3.80
CA LEU A 119 -3.07 -8.45 -3.44
C LEU A 119 -3.11 -9.71 -4.31
N LEU A 120 -4.29 -10.29 -4.52
CA LEU A 120 -4.45 -11.50 -5.34
C LEU A 120 -3.97 -11.26 -6.78
N LEU A 121 -4.29 -10.10 -7.35
CA LEU A 121 -3.85 -9.73 -8.70
C LEU A 121 -2.33 -9.54 -8.79
N ARG A 122 -1.69 -8.98 -7.75
CA ARG A 122 -0.22 -8.86 -7.69
C ARG A 122 0.46 -10.22 -7.53
N ILE A 123 -0.10 -11.12 -6.72
CA ILE A 123 0.41 -12.49 -6.61
C ILE A 123 0.31 -13.19 -7.97
N LEU A 124 -0.83 -13.03 -8.66
CA LEU A 124 -1.00 -13.56 -10.01
C LEU A 124 0.01 -12.94 -10.98
N ALA A 125 0.19 -11.63 -10.95
CA ALA A 125 1.16 -10.89 -11.76
C ALA A 125 2.58 -11.44 -11.58
N ASP A 126 2.99 -11.67 -10.33
CA ASP A 126 4.33 -12.15 -10.00
C ASP A 126 4.54 -13.60 -10.41
N LYS A 127 3.55 -14.47 -10.17
CA LYS A 127 3.66 -15.90 -10.49
C LYS A 127 3.56 -16.19 -11.97
N GLN A 128 2.70 -15.47 -12.71
CA GLN A 128 2.45 -15.75 -14.11
C GLN A 128 3.33 -14.90 -15.05
N TYR A 129 3.72 -13.70 -14.64
CA TYR A 129 4.43 -12.74 -15.50
C TYR A 129 5.78 -12.28 -14.94
N GLY A 130 6.15 -12.66 -13.70
CA GLY A 130 7.47 -12.33 -13.12
C GLY A 130 7.67 -10.85 -12.82
N LEU A 131 6.60 -10.09 -12.57
CA LEU A 131 6.64 -8.62 -12.46
C LEU A 131 7.15 -8.07 -11.12
N SER A 132 7.28 -8.92 -10.07
CA SER A 132 7.78 -8.55 -8.75
C SER A 132 7.06 -7.37 -8.08
N LEU A 133 5.74 -7.28 -8.26
CA LEU A 133 4.86 -6.23 -7.75
C LEU A 133 4.49 -6.41 -6.27
N CYS A 134 4.49 -7.65 -5.76
CA CYS A 134 4.10 -7.93 -4.37
C CYS A 134 5.03 -7.26 -3.37
N GLY A 135 6.34 -7.23 -3.62
CA GLY A 135 7.31 -6.75 -2.63
C GLY A 135 7.14 -5.27 -2.28
N VAL A 136 7.02 -4.42 -3.31
CA VAL A 136 6.77 -2.98 -3.12
C VAL A 136 5.41 -2.77 -2.46
N PHE A 137 4.39 -3.53 -2.85
CA PHE A 137 3.05 -3.40 -2.30
C PHE A 137 2.98 -3.78 -0.81
N TYR A 138 3.64 -4.88 -0.41
CA TYR A 138 3.71 -5.26 1.01
C TYR A 138 4.36 -4.15 1.82
N GLU A 139 5.52 -3.67 1.35
CA GLU A 139 6.30 -2.62 2.02
C GLU A 139 5.48 -1.35 2.25
N ASP A 140 4.82 -0.85 1.22
CA ASP A 140 3.96 0.34 1.33
C ASP A 140 2.75 0.09 2.26
N LEU A 141 2.11 -1.08 2.14
CA LEU A 141 0.94 -1.43 2.95
C LEU A 141 1.29 -1.47 4.44
N TRP A 142 2.35 -2.21 4.80
CA TRP A 142 2.68 -2.38 6.22
C TRP A 142 3.25 -1.08 6.81
N THR A 143 4.14 -0.36 6.12
CA THR A 143 4.67 0.93 6.61
C THR A 143 3.58 1.98 6.82
N THR A 144 2.67 2.13 5.85
CA THR A 144 1.55 3.08 5.93
C THR A 144 0.57 2.70 7.04
N GLN A 145 0.23 1.41 7.16
CA GLN A 145 -0.64 0.93 8.22
C GLN A 145 0.00 1.11 9.61
N LEU A 146 1.30 0.88 9.72
CA LEU A 146 2.02 1.07 10.98
C LEU A 146 1.98 2.53 11.41
N ALA A 147 2.39 3.45 10.52
CA ALA A 147 2.41 4.88 10.82
C ALA A 147 1.04 5.37 11.32
N LYS A 148 -0.04 4.99 10.63
CA LYS A 148 -1.43 5.33 11.01
C LYS A 148 -1.83 4.77 12.38
N GLN A 149 -1.47 3.52 12.68
CA GLN A 149 -1.82 2.90 13.97
C GLN A 149 -1.03 3.51 15.13
N LEU A 150 0.27 3.78 14.93
CA LEU A 150 1.10 4.41 15.95
C LEU A 150 0.63 5.84 16.25
N GLU A 151 0.19 6.58 15.24
CA GLU A 151 -0.41 7.90 15.43
C GLU A 151 -1.66 7.84 16.32
N ARG A 152 -2.57 6.89 16.04
CA ARG A 152 -3.76 6.67 16.88
C ARG A 152 -3.39 6.31 18.32
N PHE A 153 -2.40 5.43 18.54
CA PHE A 153 -2.00 5.07 19.90
C PHE A 153 -1.49 6.28 20.70
N VAL A 154 -0.83 7.23 20.02
CA VAL A 154 -0.30 8.44 20.63
C VAL A 154 -1.43 9.45 20.92
N GLU A 155 -2.38 9.60 20.00
CA GLU A 155 -3.55 10.48 20.18
C GLU A 155 -4.50 9.99 21.27
N GLU A 156 -4.77 8.68 21.30
CA GLU A 156 -5.70 8.06 22.23
C GLU A 156 -5.08 7.77 23.61
N GLN A 157 -3.78 8.05 23.79
CA GLN A 157 -3.01 7.75 25.01
C GLN A 157 -3.26 6.32 25.52
N THR A 158 -3.20 5.37 24.59
CA THR A 158 -3.61 3.98 24.84
C THR A 158 -2.70 3.30 25.85
N SER A 159 -3.21 2.30 26.56
CA SER A 159 -2.44 1.65 27.62
C SER A 159 -1.16 0.98 27.08
N PRO A 160 -0.06 0.96 27.86
CA PRO A 160 1.20 0.36 27.44
C PRO A 160 1.10 -1.13 27.13
N GLU A 161 0.16 -1.84 27.78
CA GLU A 161 -0.12 -3.25 27.51
C GLU A 161 -0.74 -3.45 26.12
N HIS A 162 -1.67 -2.57 25.72
CA HIS A 162 -2.31 -2.62 24.41
C HIS A 162 -1.33 -2.33 23.29
N SER A 163 -0.48 -1.30 23.46
CA SER A 163 0.54 -0.96 22.47
C SER A 163 1.60 -2.06 22.34
N ALA A 164 2.05 -2.66 23.45
CA ALA A 164 2.98 -3.78 23.43
C ALA A 164 2.39 -5.03 22.76
N ALA A 165 1.11 -5.34 23.03
CA ALA A 165 0.41 -6.45 22.38
C ALA A 165 0.26 -6.22 20.86
N PHE A 166 -0.03 -4.99 20.45
CA PHE A 166 -0.05 -4.61 19.04
C PHE A 166 1.33 -4.81 18.39
N CYS A 167 2.39 -4.25 18.96
CA CYS A 167 3.75 -4.36 18.41
C CYS A 167 4.17 -5.82 18.24
N ASN A 168 3.84 -6.68 19.21
CA ASN A 168 4.08 -8.12 19.13
C ASN A 168 3.36 -8.79 17.95
N ARG A 169 2.04 -8.54 17.81
CA ARG A 169 1.27 -9.09 16.69
C ARG A 169 1.78 -8.58 15.35
N TYR A 170 2.10 -7.29 15.28
CA TYR A 170 2.55 -6.64 14.06
C TYR A 170 3.89 -7.24 13.56
N VAL A 171 4.88 -7.34 14.44
CA VAL A 171 6.17 -7.97 14.12
C VAL A 171 5.99 -9.45 13.72
N GLN A 172 5.09 -10.16 14.40
CA GLN A 172 4.78 -11.55 14.07
C GLN A 172 4.19 -11.70 12.66
N SER A 173 3.27 -10.81 12.27
CA SER A 173 2.69 -10.80 10.93
C SER A 173 3.74 -10.51 9.84
N VAL A 174 4.66 -9.57 10.07
CA VAL A 174 5.76 -9.29 9.12
C VAL A 174 6.69 -10.49 8.98
N LEU A 175 6.99 -11.19 10.09
CA LEU A 175 7.77 -12.43 10.05
C LEU A 175 7.06 -13.56 9.28
N GLU A 176 5.73 -13.66 9.38
CA GLU A 176 4.95 -14.63 8.61
C GLU A 176 4.98 -14.31 7.11
N VAL A 177 4.96 -13.02 6.74
CA VAL A 177 5.13 -12.57 5.35
C VAL A 177 6.54 -12.87 4.82
N ASP A 178 7.58 -12.70 5.65
CA ASP A 178 8.96 -13.11 5.32
C ASP A 178 9.02 -14.60 4.99
N ILE A 179 8.43 -15.44 5.84
CA ILE A 179 8.41 -16.90 5.66
C ILE A 179 7.63 -17.27 4.38
N PHE A 180 6.50 -16.61 4.13
CA PHE A 180 5.66 -16.90 2.97
C PHE A 180 6.35 -16.53 1.65
N ASN A 181 7.03 -15.37 1.60
CA ASN A 181 7.66 -14.86 0.38
C ASN A 181 9.15 -15.21 0.25
N ASN A 182 9.76 -15.79 1.29
CA ASN A 182 11.20 -16.02 1.40
C ASN A 182 12.02 -14.75 1.11
N ASP A 183 11.62 -13.63 1.73
CA ASP A 183 12.25 -12.31 1.62
C ASP A 183 12.54 -11.77 3.04
N ASN A 184 13.15 -10.59 3.12
CA ASN A 184 13.66 -9.97 4.34
C ASN A 184 12.87 -8.70 4.74
N TYR A 185 11.54 -8.72 4.70
CA TYR A 185 10.71 -7.59 5.14
C TYR A 185 10.93 -7.25 6.62
N LEU A 186 11.26 -8.22 7.48
CA LEU A 186 11.56 -7.91 8.88
C LEU A 186 12.83 -7.05 9.02
N LEU A 187 13.85 -7.28 8.19
CA LEU A 187 15.02 -6.40 8.13
C LEU A 187 14.64 -5.00 7.64
N ARG A 188 13.78 -4.91 6.62
CA ARG A 188 13.28 -3.62 6.13
C ARG A 188 12.46 -2.88 7.18
N LEU A 189 11.65 -3.59 7.98
CA LEU A 189 10.93 -3.04 9.13
C LEU A 189 11.89 -2.47 10.18
N GLN A 190 12.99 -3.15 10.46
CA GLN A 190 14.02 -2.64 11.38
C GLN A 190 14.64 -1.35 10.84
N SER A 191 15.06 -1.32 9.58
CA SER A 191 15.61 -0.13 8.93
C SER A 191 14.60 1.02 8.89
N PHE A 192 13.33 0.73 8.59
CA PHE A 192 12.26 1.71 8.61
C PHE A 192 12.04 2.29 10.01
N ALA A 193 11.94 1.44 11.03
CA ALA A 193 11.75 1.89 12.41
C ALA A 193 12.90 2.80 12.89
N ILE A 194 14.15 2.45 12.56
CA ILE A 194 15.33 3.27 12.87
C ILE A 194 15.22 4.64 12.17
N SER A 195 14.96 4.63 10.85
CA SER A 195 14.84 5.86 10.06
C SER A 195 13.73 6.78 10.60
N GLN A 196 12.58 6.21 11.00
CA GLN A 196 11.49 6.98 11.60
C GLN A 196 11.88 7.57 12.95
N MET A 197 12.56 6.80 13.82
CA MET A 197 13.05 7.32 15.10
C MET A 197 14.02 8.50 14.92
N GLU A 198 14.92 8.43 13.93
CA GLU A 198 15.84 9.53 13.60
C GLU A 198 15.08 10.80 13.15
N VAL A 199 14.08 10.64 12.29
CA VAL A 199 13.22 11.74 11.84
C VAL A 199 12.50 12.40 13.03
N PHE A 200 11.89 11.60 13.91
CA PHE A 200 11.22 12.13 15.10
C PHE A 200 12.19 12.78 16.09
N PHE A 201 13.38 12.20 16.26
CA PHE A 201 14.41 12.77 17.12
C PHE A 201 14.87 14.14 16.62
N ALA A 202 15.06 14.30 15.31
CA ALA A 202 15.43 15.57 14.69
C ALA A 202 14.35 16.66 14.83
N GLN A 203 13.08 16.27 15.04
CA GLN A 203 11.96 17.20 15.26
C GLN A 203 11.87 17.71 16.71
N LEU A 204 12.61 17.12 17.65
CA LEU A 204 12.63 17.57 19.04
C LEU A 204 13.30 18.93 19.16
N GLN A 205 12.71 19.82 19.97
CA GLN A 205 13.28 21.15 20.18
C GLN A 205 14.59 21.06 20.95
N LEU A 206 15.67 21.58 20.35
CA LEU A 206 16.99 21.69 20.98
C LEU A 206 16.99 22.64 22.18
N ARG A 207 16.08 23.63 22.18
CA ARG A 207 15.95 24.61 23.26
C ARG A 207 14.89 24.18 24.24
N VAL A 208 15.28 24.14 25.50
CA VAL A 208 14.38 23.93 26.63
C VAL A 208 13.57 25.22 26.82
N GLN A 209 12.25 25.13 27.07
CA GLN A 209 11.51 26.30 27.52
C GLN A 209 12.12 26.79 28.85
N ASP A 210 12.28 28.10 29.01
CA ASP A 210 12.94 28.73 30.18
C ASP A 210 12.27 28.38 31.53
N THR A 211 11.08 27.80 31.48
CA THR A 211 10.27 27.38 32.63
C THR A 211 10.51 25.92 33.08
N ALA A 212 11.29 25.13 32.36
CA ALA A 212 11.49 23.71 32.69
C ALA A 212 12.59 23.50 33.75
N ILE A 213 12.29 22.68 34.76
CA ILE A 213 13.25 22.30 35.80
C ILE A 213 14.20 21.23 35.25
N LEU A 214 15.51 21.46 35.40
CA LEU A 214 16.58 20.53 35.02
C LEU A 214 17.14 19.80 36.26
N PRO A 215 17.65 18.56 36.12
CA PRO A 215 17.69 17.75 34.91
C PRO A 215 16.31 17.19 34.57
N ARG A 216 15.97 17.15 33.28
CA ARG A 216 14.73 16.46 32.86
C ARG A 216 14.84 15.00 33.28
N PRO A 217 13.79 14.39 33.88
CA PRO A 217 13.78 12.95 34.01
C PRO A 217 14.00 12.34 32.63
N PRO A 218 14.87 11.33 32.48
CA PRO A 218 15.08 10.70 31.19
C PRO A 218 13.73 10.23 30.67
N VAL A 219 13.38 10.57 29.43
CA VAL A 219 12.00 10.42 28.95
C VAL A 219 11.57 8.94 28.90
N TYR A 220 12.52 8.01 28.82
CA TYR A 220 12.29 6.57 28.94
C TYR A 220 11.90 6.11 30.36
N CYS A 221 12.07 6.95 31.38
CA CYS A 221 11.64 6.72 32.76
C CYS A 221 10.21 7.23 33.05
N ALA A 222 9.52 7.79 32.05
CA ALA A 222 8.22 8.43 32.24
C ALA A 222 7.07 7.69 31.51
N PRO A 223 6.75 6.43 31.86
CA PRO A 223 5.65 5.70 31.22
C PRO A 223 4.25 6.28 31.52
N ASN A 224 4.13 7.29 32.40
CA ASN A 224 2.85 7.73 32.98
C ASN A 224 2.62 9.25 32.98
N ILE A 225 3.44 10.05 32.28
CA ILE A 225 3.17 11.49 32.19
C ILE A 225 2.04 11.67 31.18
N LYS A 226 0.82 11.94 31.66
CA LYS A 226 -0.27 12.41 30.81
C LYS A 226 -0.01 13.87 30.48
N GLY A 227 0.29 14.15 29.23
CA GLY A 227 0.53 15.51 28.74
C GLY A 227 0.19 15.59 27.25
N ASP A 228 -0.25 16.76 26.82
CA ASP A 228 -0.59 17.01 25.41
C ASP A 228 0.55 17.72 24.66
N SER A 229 1.75 17.76 25.24
CA SER A 229 2.88 18.42 24.61
C SER A 229 3.31 17.66 23.35
N LEU A 230 3.65 18.43 22.30
CA LEU A 230 4.19 17.86 21.06
C LEU A 230 5.43 17.00 21.33
N GLU A 231 6.26 17.44 22.26
CA GLU A 231 7.46 16.71 22.70
C GLU A 231 7.11 15.32 23.24
N LEU A 232 6.14 15.21 24.15
CA LEU A 232 5.72 13.93 24.71
C LEU A 232 5.10 13.02 23.63
N LYS A 233 4.32 13.57 22.69
CA LYS A 233 3.80 12.82 21.54
C LYS A 233 4.93 12.27 20.67
N THR A 234 5.94 13.08 20.36
CA THR A 234 7.11 12.65 19.59
C THR A 234 7.88 11.56 20.31
N TYR A 235 8.08 11.68 21.63
CA TYR A 235 8.73 10.63 22.41
C TYR A 235 7.93 9.33 22.46
N ASN A 236 6.60 9.40 22.58
CA ASN A 236 5.75 8.22 22.52
C ASN A 236 5.84 7.54 21.14
N LYS A 237 5.90 8.30 20.04
CA LYS A 237 6.17 7.76 18.70
C LYS A 237 7.51 7.01 18.66
N ILE A 238 8.59 7.63 19.14
CA ILE A 238 9.92 6.99 19.22
C ILE A 238 9.87 5.71 20.06
N HIS A 239 9.20 5.75 21.21
CA HIS A 239 9.08 4.59 22.10
C HIS A 239 8.37 3.40 21.40
N LEU A 240 7.30 3.65 20.65
CA LEU A 240 6.59 2.61 19.92
C LEU A 240 7.46 1.99 18.81
N TYR A 241 8.20 2.79 18.06
CA TYR A 241 9.16 2.27 17.07
C TYR A 241 10.30 1.49 17.73
N LEU A 242 10.78 1.93 18.89
CA LEU A 242 11.78 1.20 19.67
C LEU A 242 11.24 -0.16 20.14
N GLN A 243 9.99 -0.23 20.60
CA GLN A 243 9.36 -1.50 20.98
C GLN A 243 9.32 -2.47 19.78
N ILE A 244 8.94 -2.00 18.59
CA ILE A 244 8.92 -2.81 17.37
C ILE A 244 10.32 -3.34 17.05
N LEU A 245 11.33 -2.47 17.10
CA LEU A 245 12.73 -2.85 16.88
C LEU A 245 13.16 -3.94 17.87
N LEU A 246 12.93 -3.74 19.16
CA LEU A 246 13.33 -4.69 20.20
C LEU A 246 12.63 -6.04 20.04
N ILE A 247 11.32 -6.05 19.81
CA ILE A 247 10.55 -7.28 19.59
C ILE A 247 11.05 -8.01 18.34
N SER A 248 11.36 -7.29 17.26
CA SER A 248 11.91 -7.90 16.04
C SER A 248 13.27 -8.57 16.28
N LEU A 249 14.14 -7.95 17.08
CA LEU A 249 15.45 -8.51 17.44
C LEU A 249 15.33 -9.72 18.38
N GLN A 250 14.33 -9.72 19.28
CA GLN A 250 14.01 -10.88 20.12
C GLN A 250 13.53 -12.06 19.27
N LYS A 251 12.58 -11.81 18.35
CA LYS A 251 12.00 -12.84 17.46
C LYS A 251 13.04 -13.47 16.54
N THR A 252 14.03 -12.69 16.10
CA THR A 252 15.15 -13.16 15.26
C THR A 252 16.33 -13.73 16.07
N LYS A 253 16.26 -13.73 17.40
CA LYS A 253 17.36 -14.12 18.31
C LYS A 253 18.66 -13.32 18.09
N ARG A 254 18.55 -12.11 17.53
CA ARG A 254 19.69 -11.22 17.23
C ARG A 254 19.98 -10.21 18.33
N MET A 255 19.12 -10.11 19.34
CA MET A 255 19.28 -9.15 20.44
C MET A 255 20.68 -9.18 21.07
N GLY A 256 21.19 -10.36 21.43
CA GLY A 256 22.52 -10.48 22.05
C GLY A 256 23.66 -10.04 21.13
N ILE A 257 23.52 -10.26 19.82
CA ILE A 257 24.53 -9.85 18.83
C ILE A 257 24.58 -8.32 18.74
N GLU A 258 23.42 -7.66 18.65
CA GLU A 258 23.39 -6.20 18.55
C GLU A 258 23.81 -5.51 19.85
N ILE A 259 23.44 -6.06 21.02
CA ILE A 259 23.92 -5.55 22.32
C ILE A 259 25.45 -5.62 22.39
N ASN A 260 26.05 -6.76 21.98
CA ASN A 260 27.50 -6.90 21.97
C ASN A 260 28.16 -5.93 20.99
N ARG A 261 27.57 -5.70 19.82
CA ARG A 261 28.06 -4.71 18.85
C ARG A 261 28.04 -3.29 19.41
N ILE A 262 26.94 -2.88 20.05
CA ILE A 262 26.83 -1.57 20.69
C ILE A 262 27.86 -1.44 21.81
N HIS A 263 28.00 -2.47 22.64
CA HIS A 263 29.00 -2.48 23.71
C HIS A 263 30.42 -2.34 23.16
N SER A 264 30.76 -3.05 22.08
CA SER A 264 32.06 -2.92 21.39
C SER A 264 32.27 -1.50 20.85
N ALA A 265 31.28 -0.93 20.15
CA ALA A 265 31.37 0.43 19.61
C ALA A 265 31.59 1.49 20.72
N LEU A 266 30.83 1.40 21.81
CA LEU A 266 30.98 2.31 22.97
C LEU A 266 32.32 2.12 23.69
N SER A 267 32.85 0.88 23.70
CA SER A 267 34.16 0.58 24.29
C SER A 267 35.31 1.12 23.42
N GLU A 268 35.17 1.08 22.10
CA GLU A 268 36.14 1.64 21.15
C GLU A 268 36.17 3.17 21.21
N GLU A 269 35.02 3.86 21.32
CA GLU A 269 34.96 5.32 21.53
C GLU A 269 35.64 5.77 22.84
N ASN A 270 35.51 5.00 23.93
CA ASN A 270 36.19 5.32 25.18
C ASN A 270 37.72 5.14 25.10
N SER A 271 38.20 4.27 24.20
CA SER A 271 39.64 4.04 24.00
C SER A 271 40.32 5.12 23.13
N SER A 272 39.55 5.88 22.34
CA SER A 272 40.06 6.98 21.51
C SER A 272 40.07 8.33 22.24
N VAL A 273 39.20 8.53 23.24
CA VAL A 273 39.15 9.75 24.07
C VAL A 273 40.22 9.76 25.18
N SER A 274 40.81 8.61 25.53
CA SER A 274 41.88 8.51 26.53
C SER A 274 43.30 8.77 25.98
N ARG A 275 43.42 9.26 24.74
CA ARG A 275 44.68 9.69 24.12
C ARG A 275 44.71 11.20 23.86
N PHE A 276 44.52 12.00 24.91
CA PHE A 276 44.93 13.40 24.96
C PHE A 276 45.49 13.72 26.33
#